data_AF-A0A5M6CJ13-F1
#
_entry.id   AF-A0A5M6CJ13-F1
#
_cell.length_a   1.000
_cell.length_b   1.000
_cell.length_c   1.000
_cell.angle_alpha   90.00
_cell.angle_beta   90.00
_cell.angle_gamma   90.00
#
_symmetry.space_group_name_H-M   'P 1'
#
loop_
_entity.id
_entity.type
_entity.pdbx_description
1 polymer ?
#
loop_
_entity_poly.entity_id
_entity_poly.type
_entity_poly.pdbx_seq_one_letter_code
_entity_poly.pdbx_strand_id
1 'polypeptide(L)'
;MSNQKKHFRLIFIFSIFILLLNDHFLKDLYGNYFTGKLSDFAGLFSFPYFLCLLFPNKIKFNYIFSGLFFIFWKSELIEPLLNYFQSIGIGFNRTIDYSDLIALTILPISYIYWHSNFNDFINLNNTLKPILIVVCIFSFVATSLPKEQGSFNMKSDLEVRLKTDKKSVISNLNLSKNKKIYDYKFKFPKYNATINATVKLDSLENGLVSIKLDSILDFEVVSGFFAGIDKDDVEYIRKLKSKDFEKVFLEKELPKLYLNTNNLK
;
A
#
# COMPACT_ATOMS: atom_id res chain seq x y z
N MET A 1 14.23 10.19 -41.69
CA MET A 1 13.22 11.19 -41.27
C MET A 1 13.24 11.29 -39.75
N SER A 2 13.35 12.50 -39.20
CA SER A 2 13.84 12.78 -37.85
C SER A 2 13.02 12.15 -36.72
N ASN A 3 13.68 11.25 -35.97
CA ASN A 3 13.19 10.54 -34.79
C ASN A 3 12.83 11.46 -33.59
N GLN A 4 12.90 12.78 -33.75
CA GLN A 4 12.73 13.77 -32.67
C GLN A 4 11.27 14.17 -32.40
N LYS A 5 10.33 13.81 -33.28
CA LYS A 5 8.93 14.25 -33.18
C LYS A 5 8.04 13.44 -32.23
N LYS A 6 8.59 12.53 -31.41
CA LYS A 6 7.78 11.61 -30.57
C LYS A 6 8.21 11.58 -29.11
N HIS A 7 8.53 12.73 -28.53
CA HIS A 7 8.88 12.79 -27.10
C HIS A 7 7.67 13.15 -26.23
N PHE A 8 7.49 12.40 -25.14
CA PHE A 8 6.66 12.72 -23.98
C PHE A 8 5.34 13.45 -24.27
N ARG A 9 4.41 12.71 -24.86
CA ARG A 9 3.07 13.23 -25.14
C ARG A 9 2.19 13.27 -23.90
N LEU A 10 1.21 14.18 -23.92
CA LEU A 10 0.32 14.45 -22.79
C LEU A 10 -0.35 13.19 -22.24
N ILE A 11 -0.95 12.34 -23.09
CA ILE A 11 -1.66 11.13 -22.62
C ILE A 11 -0.69 10.12 -22.00
N PHE A 12 0.53 10.00 -22.53
CA PHE A 12 1.55 9.16 -21.92
C PHE A 12 1.95 9.66 -20.53
N ILE A 13 2.25 10.96 -20.38
CA ILE A 13 2.58 11.53 -19.06
C ILE A 13 1.40 11.39 -18.11
N PHE A 14 0.17 11.63 -18.59
CA PHE A 14 -1.03 11.48 -17.78
C PHE A 14 -1.24 10.04 -17.32
N SER A 15 -0.95 9.04 -18.17
CA SER A 15 -1.02 7.63 -17.77
C SER A 15 0.02 7.27 -16.69
N ILE A 16 1.24 7.81 -16.76
CA ILE A 16 2.25 7.67 -15.69
C ILE A 16 1.78 8.36 -14.40
N PHE A 17 1.19 9.54 -14.50
CA PHE A 17 0.64 10.25 -13.35
C PHE A 17 -0.51 9.48 -12.69
N ILE A 18 -1.45 8.93 -13.49
CA ILE A 18 -2.51 8.05 -12.98
C ILE A 18 -1.91 6.85 -12.28
N LEU A 19 -0.91 6.20 -12.88
CA LEU A 19 -0.27 5.02 -12.30
C LEU A 19 0.30 5.32 -10.91
N LEU A 20 1.08 6.40 -10.78
CA LEU A 20 1.65 6.82 -9.50
C LEU A 20 0.59 7.26 -8.48
N LEU A 21 -0.38 8.07 -8.90
CA LEU A 21 -1.45 8.55 -8.02
C LEU A 21 -2.27 7.37 -7.49
N ASN A 22 -2.55 6.40 -8.36
CA ASN A 22 -3.32 5.23 -8.00
C ASN A 22 -2.55 4.32 -7.03
N ASP A 23 -1.29 4.04 -7.33
CA ASP A 23 -0.47 3.09 -6.58
C ASP A 23 -0.02 3.61 -5.21
N HIS A 24 0.12 4.93 -5.05
CA HIS A 24 0.57 5.55 -3.79
C HIS A 24 -0.51 6.22 -2.95
N PHE A 25 -1.68 6.54 -3.52
CA PHE A 25 -2.71 7.28 -2.78
C PHE A 25 -4.09 6.63 -2.87
N LEU A 26 -4.56 6.29 -4.07
CA LEU A 26 -5.95 5.82 -4.22
C LEU A 26 -6.16 4.40 -3.68
N LYS A 27 -5.17 3.51 -3.82
CA LYS A 27 -5.25 2.15 -3.28
C LYS A 27 -5.39 2.12 -1.75
N ASP A 28 -4.77 3.08 -1.06
CA ASP A 28 -4.84 3.17 0.41
C ASP A 28 -6.16 3.79 0.89
N LEU A 29 -6.71 4.75 0.15
CA LEU A 29 -7.92 5.47 0.54
C LEU A 29 -9.21 4.74 0.14
N TYR A 30 -9.22 4.06 -1.00
CA TYR A 30 -10.42 3.50 -1.62
C TYR A 30 -10.23 2.05 -2.07
N GLY A 31 -9.27 1.31 -1.48
CA GLY A 31 -8.84 -0.03 -1.87
C GLY A 31 -9.97 -0.96 -2.33
N ASN A 32 -10.29 -0.87 -3.61
CA ASN A 32 -11.43 -1.51 -4.25
C ASN A 32 -10.97 -2.08 -5.59
N TYR A 33 -11.70 -3.09 -6.06
CA TYR A 33 -11.54 -3.75 -7.37
C TYR A 33 -11.27 -2.79 -8.54
N PHE A 34 -11.86 -1.59 -8.52
CA PHE A 34 -11.69 -0.58 -9.56
C PHE A 34 -10.27 0.02 -9.62
N THR A 35 -9.63 0.23 -8.47
CA THR A 35 -8.26 0.81 -8.39
C THR A 35 -7.19 -0.16 -8.92
N GLY A 36 -7.39 -1.47 -8.76
CA GLY A 36 -6.51 -2.48 -9.33
C GLY A 36 -6.49 -2.42 -10.85
N LYS A 37 -7.66 -2.41 -11.47
CA LYS A 37 -7.79 -2.34 -12.94
C LYS A 37 -7.26 -1.05 -13.53
N LEU A 38 -7.50 0.09 -12.87
CA LEU A 38 -7.00 1.37 -13.35
C LEU A 38 -5.48 1.35 -13.53
N SER A 39 -4.77 0.72 -12.60
CA SER A 39 -3.32 0.49 -12.67
C SER A 39 -2.95 -0.35 -13.90
N ASP A 40 -3.66 -1.46 -14.15
CA ASP A 40 -3.38 -2.35 -15.28
C ASP A 40 -3.61 -1.63 -16.62
N PHE A 41 -4.68 -0.85 -16.76
CA PHE A 41 -4.95 -0.03 -17.95
C PHE A 41 -3.88 1.06 -18.16
N ALA A 42 -3.52 1.80 -17.11
CA ALA A 42 -2.51 2.85 -17.19
C ALA A 42 -1.11 2.28 -17.49
N GLY A 43 -0.77 1.16 -16.85
CA GLY A 43 0.48 0.43 -17.06
C GLY A 43 0.59 -0.14 -18.47
N LEU A 44 -0.43 -0.86 -18.96
CA LEU A 44 -0.42 -1.42 -20.31
C LEU A 44 -0.46 -0.36 -21.41
N PHE A 45 -1.03 0.83 -21.15
CA PHE A 45 -0.93 1.94 -22.08
C PHE A 45 0.51 2.50 -22.14
N SER A 46 1.09 2.78 -20.97
CA SER A 46 2.35 3.52 -20.83
C SER A 46 3.60 2.67 -21.02
N PHE A 47 3.62 1.42 -20.58
CA PHE A 47 4.79 0.55 -20.62
C PHE A 47 5.34 0.27 -22.04
N PRO A 48 4.56 -0.24 -23.01
CA PRO A 48 5.05 -0.42 -24.38
C PRO A 48 5.41 0.92 -25.04
N TYR A 49 4.71 2.01 -24.70
CA TYR A 49 5.04 3.35 -25.19
C TYR A 49 6.43 3.77 -24.69
N PHE A 50 6.72 3.58 -23.40
CA PHE A 50 8.01 3.82 -22.79
C PHE A 50 9.11 2.96 -23.41
N LEU A 51 8.87 1.66 -23.65
CA LEU A 51 9.80 0.80 -24.37
C LEU A 51 10.09 1.31 -25.78
N CYS A 52 9.11 1.89 -26.48
CA CYS A 52 9.33 2.49 -27.79
C CYS A 52 10.15 3.79 -27.73
N LEU A 53 10.15 4.51 -26.60
CA LEU A 53 11.07 5.65 -26.38
C LEU A 53 12.52 5.17 -26.24
N LEU A 54 12.75 4.02 -25.58
CA LEU A 54 14.09 3.43 -25.42
C LEU A 54 14.56 2.68 -26.67
N PHE A 55 13.65 1.95 -27.33
CA PHE A 55 13.92 1.06 -28.45
C PHE A 55 12.98 1.38 -29.64
N PRO A 56 13.16 2.53 -30.32
CA PRO A 56 12.25 3.00 -31.36
C PRO A 56 12.23 2.12 -32.62
N ASN A 57 13.24 1.28 -32.83
CA ASN A 57 13.35 0.41 -34.00
C ASN A 57 12.48 -0.87 -33.89
N LYS A 58 11.91 -1.16 -32.71
CA LYS A 58 11.24 -2.42 -32.40
C LYS A 58 9.80 -2.24 -31.91
N ILE A 59 9.08 -1.25 -32.44
CA ILE A 59 7.74 -0.87 -31.95
C ILE A 59 6.79 -2.06 -31.84
N LYS A 60 6.57 -2.82 -32.93
CA LYS A 60 5.66 -3.98 -32.91
C LYS A 60 6.08 -5.01 -31.86
N PHE A 61 7.37 -5.29 -31.77
CA PHE A 61 7.92 -6.22 -30.78
C PHE A 61 7.67 -5.73 -29.35
N ASN A 62 7.88 -4.45 -29.05
CA ASN A 62 7.64 -3.89 -27.72
C ASN A 62 6.18 -4.07 -27.28
N TYR A 63 5.21 -3.86 -28.17
CA TYR A 63 3.79 -4.05 -27.86
C TYR A 63 3.41 -5.53 -27.67
N ILE A 64 3.90 -6.42 -28.53
CA ILE A 64 3.66 -7.86 -28.40
C ILE A 64 4.29 -8.37 -27.10
N PHE A 65 5.54 -7.97 -26.83
CA PHE A 65 6.25 -8.30 -25.61
C PHE A 65 5.47 -7.85 -24.37
N SER A 66 5.01 -6.59 -24.31
CA SER A 66 4.23 -6.09 -23.18
C SER A 66 2.93 -6.88 -22.96
N GLY A 67 2.21 -7.24 -24.03
CA GLY A 67 1.01 -8.05 -23.93
C GLY A 67 1.28 -9.46 -23.42
N LEU A 68 2.27 -10.15 -23.99
CA LEU A 68 2.66 -11.49 -23.54
C LEU A 68 3.21 -11.50 -22.12
N PHE A 69 4.03 -10.51 -21.78
CA PHE A 69 4.56 -10.33 -20.43
C PHE A 69 3.42 -10.11 -19.42
N PHE A 70 2.41 -9.32 -19.76
CA PHE A 70 1.25 -9.11 -18.89
C PHE A 70 0.42 -10.38 -18.70
N ILE A 71 0.16 -11.13 -19.79
CA ILE A 71 -0.53 -12.43 -19.70
C ILE A 71 0.25 -13.39 -18.81
N PHE A 72 1.56 -13.50 -19.02
CA PHE A 72 2.44 -14.34 -18.22
C PHE A 72 2.45 -13.91 -16.74
N TRP A 73 2.54 -12.61 -16.48
CA TRP A 73 2.51 -12.03 -15.14
C TRP A 73 1.17 -12.22 -14.41
N LYS A 74 0.04 -12.35 -15.13
CA LYS A 74 -1.28 -12.63 -14.55
C LYS A 74 -1.63 -14.13 -14.51
N SER A 75 -0.79 -15.00 -15.09
CA SER A 75 -1.01 -16.45 -15.13
C SER A 75 -0.43 -17.18 -13.91
N GLU A 76 -0.95 -18.36 -13.57
CA GLU A 76 -0.37 -19.29 -12.58
C GLU A 76 1.06 -19.73 -12.93
N LEU A 77 1.47 -19.61 -14.20
CA LEU A 77 2.81 -20.02 -14.66
C LEU A 77 3.97 -19.27 -13.97
N ILE A 78 3.73 -18.09 -13.41
CA ILE A 78 4.75 -17.33 -12.67
C ILE A 78 4.97 -17.85 -11.24
N GLU A 79 4.02 -18.62 -10.68
CA GLU A 79 4.07 -19.04 -9.27
C GLU A 79 5.37 -19.74 -8.85
N PRO A 80 5.95 -20.68 -9.63
CA PRO A 80 7.22 -21.29 -9.26
C PRO A 80 8.36 -20.27 -9.12
N LEU A 81 8.37 -19.25 -9.98
CA LEU A 81 9.36 -18.18 -9.94
C LEU A 81 9.13 -17.26 -8.73
N LEU A 82 7.86 -16.93 -8.42
CA LEU A 82 7.53 -16.16 -7.23
C LEU A 82 7.93 -16.90 -5.95
N ASN A 83 7.71 -18.21 -5.88
CA ASN A 83 8.11 -19.04 -4.75
C ASN A 83 9.64 -19.07 -4.57
N TYR A 84 10.40 -19.13 -5.67
CA TYR A 84 11.85 -19.00 -5.62
C TYR A 84 12.28 -17.64 -5.07
N PHE A 85 11.71 -16.54 -5.57
CA PHE A 85 12.00 -15.20 -5.05
C PHE A 85 11.63 -15.09 -3.57
N GLN A 86 10.49 -15.66 -3.17
CA GLN A 86 10.06 -15.66 -1.77
C GLN A 86 11.04 -16.45 -0.89
N SER A 87 11.61 -17.55 -1.38
CA SER A 87 12.62 -18.33 -0.64
C SER A 87 13.93 -17.58 -0.39
N ILE A 88 14.29 -16.63 -1.26
CA ILE A 88 15.47 -15.77 -1.08
C ILE A 88 15.12 -14.45 -0.37
N GLY A 89 13.92 -14.36 0.21
CA GLY A 89 13.47 -13.22 0.99
C GLY A 89 12.88 -12.07 0.17
N ILE A 90 12.48 -12.29 -1.08
CA ILE A 90 11.77 -11.32 -1.93
C ILE A 90 10.34 -11.82 -2.13
N GLY A 91 9.39 -11.31 -1.34
CA GLY A 91 7.99 -11.74 -1.40
C GLY A 91 7.20 -10.90 -2.38
N PHE A 92 6.35 -11.55 -3.16
CA PHE A 92 5.38 -10.90 -4.04
C PHE A 92 4.00 -11.42 -3.66
N ASN A 93 3.14 -10.55 -3.10
CA ASN A 93 1.75 -10.94 -2.85
C ASN A 93 0.93 -10.59 -4.09
N ARG A 94 0.50 -11.62 -4.83
CA ARG A 94 -0.25 -11.47 -6.08
C ARG A 94 -1.55 -12.26 -6.00
N THR A 95 -2.66 -11.60 -6.29
CA THR A 95 -3.95 -12.26 -6.54
C THR A 95 -4.06 -12.62 -8.01
N ILE A 96 -4.42 -13.87 -8.32
CA ILE A 96 -4.75 -14.29 -9.68
C ILE A 96 -6.17 -13.81 -9.99
N ASP A 97 -6.28 -12.81 -10.86
CA ASP A 97 -7.55 -12.32 -11.38
C ASP A 97 -7.48 -12.23 -12.92
N TYR A 98 -8.08 -13.22 -13.59
CA TYR A 98 -8.11 -13.26 -15.06
C TYR A 98 -8.97 -12.14 -15.67
N SER A 99 -9.83 -11.46 -14.88
CA SER A 99 -10.58 -10.31 -15.37
C SER A 99 -9.69 -9.10 -15.69
N ASP A 100 -8.45 -9.10 -15.20
CA ASP A 100 -7.44 -8.08 -15.52
C ASP A 100 -6.97 -8.18 -16.97
N LEU A 101 -7.17 -9.33 -17.64
CA LEU A 101 -6.88 -9.48 -19.08
C LEU A 101 -7.70 -8.53 -19.96
N ILE A 102 -8.83 -8.00 -19.45
CA ILE A 102 -9.59 -6.94 -20.12
C ILE A 102 -8.71 -5.70 -20.37
N ALA A 103 -7.72 -5.43 -19.52
CA ALA A 103 -6.80 -4.31 -19.71
C ALA A 103 -5.96 -4.43 -21.01
N LEU A 104 -5.78 -5.62 -21.58
CA LEU A 104 -5.09 -5.81 -22.87
C LEU A 104 -5.75 -5.03 -24.02
N THR A 105 -7.04 -4.71 -23.89
CA THR A 105 -7.78 -3.89 -24.86
C THR A 105 -7.20 -2.49 -25.04
N ILE A 106 -6.41 -1.99 -24.07
CA ILE A 106 -5.75 -0.69 -24.16
C ILE A 106 -4.51 -0.70 -25.07
N LEU A 107 -3.93 -1.88 -25.34
CA LEU A 107 -2.71 -1.99 -26.15
C LEU A 107 -2.91 -1.50 -27.59
N PRO A 108 -3.96 -1.92 -28.33
CA PRO A 108 -4.27 -1.33 -29.64
C PRO A 108 -4.43 0.20 -29.59
N ILE A 109 -5.06 0.73 -28.53
CA ILE A 109 -5.26 2.18 -28.36
C ILE A 109 -3.92 2.88 -28.19
N SER A 110 -3.04 2.35 -27.34
CA SER A 110 -1.68 2.87 -27.16
C SER A 110 -0.87 2.77 -28.46
N TYR A 111 -1.00 1.69 -29.23
CA TYR A 111 -0.31 1.52 -30.51
C TYR A 111 -0.77 2.53 -31.57
N ILE A 112 -2.09 2.73 -31.69
CA ILE A 112 -2.67 3.77 -32.56
C ILE A 112 -2.19 5.15 -32.10
N TYR A 113 -2.19 5.40 -30.80
CA TYR A 113 -1.66 6.64 -30.24
C TYR A 113 -0.21 6.86 -30.67
N TRP A 114 0.70 5.88 -30.53
CA TRP A 114 2.09 6.01 -30.97
C TRP A 114 2.26 6.40 -32.47
N HIS A 115 1.38 5.92 -33.33
CA HIS A 115 1.42 6.18 -34.78
C HIS A 115 0.63 7.43 -35.22
N SER A 116 -0.25 7.94 -34.36
CA SER A 116 -1.01 9.15 -34.63
C SER A 116 -0.11 10.39 -34.71
N ASN A 117 -0.54 11.35 -35.53
CA ASN A 117 0.12 12.65 -35.73
C ASN A 117 -0.41 13.74 -34.78
N PHE A 118 -1.03 13.38 -33.64
CA PHE A 118 -1.52 14.42 -32.72
C PHE A 118 -0.35 15.25 -32.19
N ASN A 119 -0.54 16.57 -32.19
CA ASN A 119 0.49 17.53 -31.86
C ASN A 119 0.51 17.86 -30.36
N ASP A 120 0.43 16.81 -29.53
CA ASP A 120 0.18 16.90 -28.08
C ASP A 120 1.47 16.70 -27.27
N PHE A 121 2.54 17.36 -27.69
CA PHE A 121 3.88 17.19 -27.11
C PHE A 121 4.13 18.22 -26.02
N ILE A 122 4.72 17.79 -24.91
CA ILE A 122 5.28 18.72 -23.93
C ILE A 122 6.74 18.97 -24.33
N ASN A 123 7.10 20.24 -24.49
CA ASN A 123 8.48 20.62 -24.76
C ASN A 123 9.30 20.51 -23.46
N LEU A 124 9.89 19.33 -23.23
CA LEU A 124 10.79 19.12 -22.08
C LEU A 124 12.22 19.49 -22.45
N ASN A 125 12.81 20.37 -21.63
CA ASN A 125 14.25 20.65 -21.67
C ASN A 125 15.06 19.35 -21.49
N ASN A 126 16.26 19.30 -22.07
CA ASN A 126 17.12 18.11 -22.03
C ASN A 126 17.48 17.64 -20.60
N THR A 127 17.38 18.51 -19.61
CA THR A 127 17.57 18.19 -18.18
C THR A 127 16.39 17.46 -17.54
N LEU A 128 15.16 17.68 -18.03
CA LEU A 128 13.93 17.06 -17.47
C LEU A 128 13.66 15.67 -18.05
N LYS A 129 14.19 15.37 -19.24
CA LYS A 129 14.07 14.05 -19.88
C LYS A 129 14.61 12.89 -19.02
N PRO A 130 15.84 12.94 -18.47
CA PRO A 130 16.33 11.86 -17.62
C PRO A 130 15.51 11.71 -16.34
N ILE A 131 15.05 12.81 -15.75
CA ILE A 131 14.17 12.78 -14.57
C ILE A 131 12.87 12.02 -14.90
N LEU A 132 12.25 12.30 -16.03
CA LEU A 132 11.02 11.63 -16.43
C LEU A 132 11.23 10.14 -16.73
N ILE A 133 12.39 9.76 -17.29
CA ILE A 133 12.76 8.34 -17.46
C ILE A 133 12.86 7.65 -16.09
N VAL A 134 13.53 8.28 -15.12
CA VAL A 134 13.63 7.75 -13.75
C VAL A 134 12.24 7.61 -13.11
N VAL A 135 11.37 8.60 -13.28
CA VAL A 135 9.98 8.55 -12.80
C VAL A 135 9.20 7.41 -13.47
N CYS A 136 9.37 7.18 -14.77
CA CYS A 136 8.74 6.05 -15.46
C CYS A 136 9.24 4.71 -14.90
N ILE A 137 10.55 4.53 -14.77
CA ILE A 137 11.13 3.30 -14.19
C ILE A 137 10.59 3.09 -12.78
N PHE A 138 10.60 4.13 -11.95
CA PHE A 138 10.04 4.08 -10.62
C PHE A 138 8.56 3.67 -10.65
N SER A 139 7.73 4.27 -11.53
CA SER A 139 6.30 3.94 -11.61
C SER A 139 6.02 2.49 -12.02
N PHE A 140 6.89 1.86 -12.80
CA PHE A 140 6.73 0.46 -13.21
C PHE A 140 7.26 -0.54 -12.17
N VAL A 141 8.19 -0.10 -11.31
CA VAL A 141 8.83 -0.94 -10.29
C VAL A 141 8.20 -0.76 -8.91
N ALA A 142 7.63 0.41 -8.62
CA ALA A 142 7.06 0.78 -7.32
C ALA A 142 5.72 0.06 -7.08
N THR A 143 5.78 -1.24 -6.85
CA THR A 143 4.64 -2.02 -6.39
C THR A 143 4.40 -1.76 -4.91
N SER A 144 3.13 -1.69 -4.50
CA SER A 144 2.73 -1.66 -3.09
C SER A 144 3.39 -2.80 -2.31
N LEU A 145 3.97 -2.51 -1.15
CA LEU A 145 4.64 -3.50 -0.31
C LEU A 145 3.69 -4.67 -0.01
N PRO A 146 4.15 -5.93 -0.17
CA PRO A 146 3.41 -7.09 0.28
C PRO A 146 2.93 -6.90 1.72
N LYS A 147 1.63 -7.08 1.93
CA LYS A 147 0.99 -7.12 3.25
C LYS A 147 0.22 -8.41 3.43
N GLU A 148 0.25 -8.94 4.65
CA GLU A 148 -0.60 -10.05 5.08
C GLU A 148 -1.51 -9.55 6.20
N GLN A 149 -2.79 -9.86 6.09
CA GLN A 149 -3.81 -9.47 7.05
C GLN A 149 -4.48 -10.70 7.64
N GLY A 150 -4.91 -10.60 8.89
CA GLY A 150 -5.70 -11.63 9.55
C GLY A 150 -6.59 -11.07 10.64
N SER A 151 -7.63 -11.81 11.00
CA SER A 151 -8.57 -11.41 12.04
C SER A 151 -8.30 -12.14 13.34
N PHE A 152 -8.38 -11.42 14.45
CA PHE A 152 -8.41 -11.98 15.80
C PHE A 152 -9.84 -12.08 16.32
N ASN A 153 -10.64 -11.02 16.15
CA ASN A 153 -11.99 -10.89 16.71
C ASN A 153 -12.09 -11.30 18.20
N MET A 154 -11.10 -10.90 19.00
CA MET A 154 -11.01 -11.25 20.42
C MET A 154 -11.58 -10.12 21.29
N LYS A 155 -12.18 -10.48 22.42
CA LYS A 155 -12.52 -9.51 23.47
C LYS A 155 -11.41 -9.41 24.51
N SER A 156 -11.30 -8.24 25.11
CA SER A 156 -10.44 -7.99 26.26
C SER A 156 -11.31 -7.56 27.45
N ASP A 157 -10.90 -8.00 28.63
CA ASP A 157 -11.56 -7.66 29.89
C ASP A 157 -10.77 -6.57 30.65
N LEU A 158 -9.72 -6.02 30.03
CA LEU A 158 -8.88 -5.01 30.65
C LEU A 158 -9.61 -3.67 30.76
N GLU A 159 -9.82 -3.25 32.00
CA GLU A 159 -10.31 -1.92 32.36
C GLU A 159 -9.35 -1.28 33.37
N VAL A 160 -8.91 -0.07 33.08
CA VAL A 160 -8.02 0.70 33.97
C VAL A 160 -8.63 2.06 34.24
N ARG A 161 -8.62 2.46 35.51
CA ARG A 161 -9.17 3.74 35.97
C ARG A 161 -8.04 4.66 36.36
N LEU A 162 -7.95 5.80 35.69
CA LEU A 162 -6.89 6.78 35.89
C LEU A 162 -7.47 8.14 36.21
N LYS A 163 -6.78 8.89 37.08
CA LYS A 163 -7.09 10.30 37.32
C LYS A 163 -6.46 11.15 36.23
N THR A 164 -7.19 11.33 35.15
CA THR A 164 -6.78 12.07 33.96
C THR A 164 -8.02 12.62 33.27
N ASP A 165 -7.85 13.59 32.38
CA ASP A 165 -8.94 14.03 31.51
C ASP A 165 -9.03 13.17 30.23
N LYS A 166 -10.23 13.09 29.68
CA LYS A 166 -10.52 12.28 28.48
C LYS A 166 -9.75 12.77 27.25
N LYS A 167 -9.48 14.07 27.15
CA LYS A 167 -8.77 14.64 25.98
C LYS A 167 -7.30 14.21 25.99
N SER A 168 -6.64 14.21 27.16
CA SER A 168 -5.28 13.73 27.33
C SER A 168 -5.14 12.25 27.00
N VAL A 169 -6.14 11.42 27.33
CA VAL A 169 -6.12 10.00 26.93
C VAL A 169 -6.22 9.88 25.41
N ILE A 170 -7.11 10.64 24.77
CA ILE A 170 -7.28 10.61 23.31
C ILE A 170 -6.01 11.05 22.59
N SER A 171 -5.37 12.13 23.03
CA SER A 171 -4.14 12.64 22.39
C SER A 171 -2.95 11.72 22.61
N ASN A 172 -2.69 11.30 23.85
CA ASN A 172 -1.50 10.50 24.18
C ASN A 172 -1.54 9.09 23.56
N LEU A 173 -2.73 8.51 23.39
CA LEU A 173 -2.92 7.20 22.74
C LEU A 173 -3.23 7.31 21.25
N ASN A 174 -3.27 8.53 20.67
CA ASN A 174 -3.64 8.78 19.27
C ASN A 174 -4.95 8.09 18.86
N LEU A 175 -5.97 8.22 19.69
CA LEU A 175 -7.26 7.56 19.50
C LEU A 175 -8.09 8.28 18.43
N SER A 176 -8.58 7.52 17.45
CA SER A 176 -9.55 8.02 16.47
C SER A 176 -10.97 7.75 16.95
N LYS A 177 -11.87 8.72 16.84
CA LYS A 177 -13.24 8.56 17.34
C LYS A 177 -14.14 7.85 16.33
N ASN A 178 -14.73 6.74 16.74
CA ASN A 178 -15.72 6.00 15.98
C ASN A 178 -17.01 5.82 16.80
N LYS A 179 -17.95 6.77 16.65
CA LYS A 179 -19.18 6.87 17.45
C LYS A 179 -18.90 6.98 18.97
N LYS A 180 -19.20 5.92 19.73
CA LYS A 180 -18.98 5.81 21.19
C LYS A 180 -17.71 5.05 21.54
N ILE A 181 -17.01 4.50 20.55
CA ILE A 181 -15.82 3.68 20.69
C ILE A 181 -14.65 4.43 20.02
N TYR A 182 -13.43 4.15 20.45
CA TYR A 182 -12.23 4.75 19.90
C TYR A 182 -11.37 3.67 19.23
N ASP A 183 -10.89 3.94 18.02
CA ASP A 183 -9.97 3.05 17.34
C ASP A 183 -8.55 3.31 17.84
N TYR A 184 -7.85 2.23 18.15
CA TYR A 184 -6.49 2.21 18.68
C TYR A 184 -5.62 1.26 17.85
N LYS A 185 -4.36 1.63 17.65
CA LYS A 185 -3.41 0.85 16.85
C LYS A 185 -2.19 0.48 17.69
N PHE A 186 -2.03 -0.80 17.99
CA PHE A 186 -0.76 -1.29 18.52
C PHE A 186 0.26 -1.38 17.40
N LYS A 187 1.47 -0.86 17.66
CA LYS A 187 2.60 -1.00 16.74
C LYS A 187 3.59 -2.01 17.31
N PHE A 188 3.97 -2.98 16.50
CA PHE A 188 5.02 -3.95 16.80
C PHE A 188 6.14 -3.80 15.77
N PRO A 189 7.04 -2.80 15.94
CA PRO A 189 8.05 -2.47 14.92
C PRO A 189 8.99 -3.63 14.60
N LYS A 190 9.29 -4.49 15.60
CA LYS A 190 10.14 -5.67 15.41
C LYS A 190 9.62 -6.63 14.33
N TYR A 191 8.29 -6.71 14.20
CA TYR A 191 7.60 -7.63 13.29
C TYR A 191 6.93 -6.89 12.12
N ASN A 192 7.22 -5.59 11.95
CA ASN A 192 6.52 -4.70 11.01
C ASN A 192 4.98 -4.85 11.04
N ALA A 193 4.44 -5.08 12.24
CA ALA A 193 3.04 -5.42 12.43
C ALA A 193 2.26 -4.29 13.11
N THR A 194 1.03 -4.07 12.64
CA THR A 194 0.05 -3.18 13.25
C THR A 194 -1.19 -3.98 13.61
N ILE A 195 -1.71 -3.79 14.83
CA ILE A 195 -2.92 -4.46 15.29
C ILE A 195 -3.97 -3.41 15.59
N ASN A 196 -5.14 -3.55 14.98
CA ASN A 196 -6.28 -2.67 15.20
C ASN A 196 -7.09 -3.19 16.40
N ALA A 197 -7.41 -2.29 17.31
CA ALA A 197 -8.18 -2.56 18.50
C ALA A 197 -9.15 -1.41 18.79
N THR A 198 -10.12 -1.67 19.66
CA THR A 198 -11.09 -0.68 20.10
C THR A 198 -10.94 -0.41 21.59
N VAL A 199 -11.06 0.87 21.96
CA VAL A 199 -10.99 1.36 23.33
C VAL A 199 -12.28 2.10 23.65
N LYS A 200 -12.85 1.82 24.82
CA LYS A 200 -13.97 2.57 25.39
C LYS A 200 -13.47 3.48 26.49
N LEU A 201 -13.97 4.71 26.49
CA LEU A 201 -13.59 5.74 27.44
C LEU A 201 -14.83 6.30 28.13
N ASP A 202 -14.91 6.09 29.44
CA ASP A 202 -16.02 6.56 30.28
C ASP A 202 -15.50 7.52 31.36
N SER A 203 -16.15 8.67 31.51
CA SER A 203 -15.84 9.64 32.57
C SER A 203 -16.64 9.27 33.83
N LEU A 204 -15.97 9.19 34.98
CA LEU A 204 -16.56 8.87 36.27
C LEU A 204 -16.67 10.14 37.15
N GLU A 205 -17.58 10.13 38.13
CA GLU A 205 -17.98 11.30 38.94
C GLU A 205 -16.85 11.96 39.77
N ASN A 206 -15.65 11.38 39.82
CA ASN A 206 -14.52 11.85 40.63
C ASN A 206 -13.34 12.41 39.81
N GLY A 207 -13.57 12.76 38.53
CA GLY A 207 -12.48 13.15 37.62
C GLY A 207 -11.57 11.98 37.23
N LEU A 208 -12.07 10.74 37.42
CA LEU A 208 -11.44 9.52 36.93
C LEU A 208 -11.98 9.21 35.53
N VAL A 209 -11.12 8.73 34.65
CA VAL A 209 -11.50 8.17 33.35
C VAL A 209 -11.25 6.68 33.39
N SER A 210 -12.28 5.90 33.08
CA SER A 210 -12.17 4.47 32.81
C SER A 210 -11.76 4.27 31.36
N ILE A 211 -10.67 3.53 31.18
CA ILE A 211 -10.07 3.17 29.89
C ILE A 211 -10.22 1.66 29.77
N LYS A 212 -11.10 1.22 28.87
CA LYS A 212 -11.35 -0.20 28.62
C LYS A 212 -10.86 -0.60 27.24
N LEU A 213 -9.95 -1.56 27.16
CA LEU A 213 -9.63 -2.23 25.90
C LEU A 213 -10.80 -3.18 25.59
N ASP A 214 -11.60 -2.88 24.57
CA ASP A 214 -12.88 -3.55 24.33
C ASP A 214 -12.73 -4.76 23.40
N SER A 215 -12.07 -4.58 22.26
CA SER A 215 -11.88 -5.66 21.28
C SER A 215 -10.56 -5.51 20.53
N ILE A 216 -9.96 -6.64 20.17
CA ILE A 216 -8.80 -6.74 19.29
C ILE A 216 -9.31 -7.34 17.99
N LEU A 217 -9.25 -6.55 16.92
CA LEU A 217 -10.01 -6.81 15.70
C LEU A 217 -9.18 -7.64 14.72
N ASP A 218 -8.12 -7.06 14.21
CA ASP A 218 -7.33 -7.59 13.11
C ASP A 218 -5.88 -7.12 13.20
N PHE A 219 -5.02 -7.76 12.40
CA PHE A 219 -3.63 -7.42 12.26
C PHE A 219 -3.25 -7.25 10.80
N GLU A 220 -2.21 -6.44 10.58
CA GLU A 220 -1.55 -6.26 9.31
C GLU A 220 -0.05 -6.35 9.53
N VAL A 221 0.60 -7.28 8.83
CA VAL A 221 2.07 -7.39 8.76
C VAL A 221 2.51 -6.92 7.39
N VAL A 222 3.39 -5.92 7.36
CA VAL A 222 3.93 -5.36 6.12
C VAL A 222 5.37 -5.81 5.94
N SER A 223 5.72 -6.20 4.73
CA SER A 223 7.10 -6.52 4.38
C SER A 223 8.02 -5.28 4.39
N GLY A 224 9.32 -5.52 4.54
CA GLY A 224 10.34 -4.51 4.31
C GLY A 224 10.47 -4.12 2.83
N PHE A 225 11.12 -3.00 2.55
CA PHE A 225 11.35 -2.54 1.17
C PHE A 225 12.13 -3.59 0.37
N PHE A 226 11.53 -4.11 -0.71
CA PHE A 226 12.04 -5.23 -1.52
C PHE A 226 12.22 -6.57 -0.78
N ALA A 227 11.73 -6.68 0.45
CA ALA A 227 11.75 -7.92 1.22
C ALA A 227 10.39 -8.62 1.13
N GLY A 228 10.37 -9.93 1.36
CA GLY A 228 9.14 -10.69 1.56
C GLY A 228 8.56 -10.47 2.95
N ILE A 229 7.34 -10.94 3.11
CA ILE A 229 6.72 -11.07 4.43
C ILE A 229 7.40 -12.25 5.11
N ASP A 230 7.94 -12.01 6.29
CA ASP A 230 8.45 -13.06 7.15
C ASP A 230 7.27 -13.87 7.69
N LYS A 231 7.17 -15.14 7.29
CA LYS A 231 6.07 -16.02 7.71
C LYS A 231 6.15 -16.34 9.19
N ASP A 232 7.35 -16.35 9.77
CA ASP A 232 7.54 -16.62 11.20
C ASP A 232 7.00 -15.43 12.02
N ASP A 233 7.19 -14.20 11.54
CA ASP A 233 6.62 -13.00 12.15
C ASP A 233 5.09 -13.02 12.12
N VAL A 234 4.50 -13.38 10.97
CA VAL A 234 3.05 -13.52 10.83
C VAL A 234 2.50 -14.60 11.77
N GLU A 235 3.16 -15.76 11.82
CA GLU A 235 2.71 -16.87 12.66
C GLU A 235 2.83 -16.51 14.15
N TYR A 236 3.90 -15.79 14.53
CA TYR A 236 4.06 -15.26 15.87
C TYR A 236 2.90 -14.32 16.24
N ILE A 237 2.59 -13.34 15.39
CA ILE A 237 1.47 -12.42 15.62
C ILE A 237 0.16 -13.20 15.74
N ARG A 238 -0.12 -14.14 14.82
CA ARG A 238 -1.35 -14.95 14.82
C ARG A 238 -1.54 -15.79 16.09
N LYS A 239 -0.46 -16.17 16.77
CA LYS A 239 -0.48 -16.94 18.03
C LYS A 239 -0.73 -16.09 19.28
N LEU A 240 -0.64 -14.76 19.19
CA LEU A 240 -0.88 -13.87 20.33
C LEU A 240 -2.32 -13.99 20.84
N LYS A 241 -2.47 -13.92 22.15
CA LYS A 241 -3.77 -13.98 22.84
C LYS A 241 -4.12 -12.60 23.37
N SER A 242 -5.40 -12.41 23.74
CA SER A 242 -5.89 -11.15 24.35
C SER A 242 -5.00 -10.66 25.50
N LYS A 243 -4.58 -11.57 26.39
CA LYS A 243 -3.68 -11.28 27.51
C LYS A 243 -2.33 -10.67 27.11
N ASP A 244 -1.80 -11.05 25.96
CA ASP A 244 -0.51 -10.51 25.48
C ASP A 244 -0.67 -9.04 25.08
N PHE A 245 -1.77 -8.70 24.41
CA PHE A 245 -2.12 -7.32 24.07
C PHE A 245 -2.44 -6.48 25.30
N GLU A 246 -3.14 -7.05 26.28
CA GLU A 246 -3.40 -6.40 27.56
C GLU A 246 -2.10 -6.05 28.29
N LYS A 247 -1.15 -6.99 28.33
CA LYS A 247 0.18 -6.77 28.90
C LYS A 247 0.92 -5.64 28.18
N VAL A 248 0.94 -5.64 26.84
CA VAL A 248 1.57 -4.57 26.05
C VAL A 248 0.92 -3.21 26.34
N PHE A 249 -0.41 -3.17 26.45
CA PHE A 249 -1.15 -1.95 26.78
C PHE A 249 -0.78 -1.41 28.17
N LEU A 250 -0.68 -2.30 29.16
CA LEU A 250 -0.27 -1.97 30.52
C LEU A 250 1.19 -1.48 30.62
N GLU A 251 2.12 -2.17 29.96
CA GLU A 251 3.56 -1.94 30.14
C GLU A 251 4.11 -0.80 29.28
N LYS A 252 3.55 -0.57 28.09
CA LYS A 252 4.09 0.41 27.13
C LYS A 252 3.23 1.64 26.94
N GLU A 253 1.92 1.50 27.04
CA GLU A 253 0.98 2.55 26.62
C GLU A 253 0.50 3.36 27.82
N LEU A 254 0.15 2.69 28.91
CA LEU A 254 -0.23 3.33 30.16
C LEU A 254 0.82 4.29 30.74
N PRO A 255 2.14 3.97 30.73
CA PRO A 255 3.16 4.91 31.20
C PRO A 255 3.18 6.25 30.45
N LYS A 256 2.76 6.28 29.16
CA LYS A 256 2.65 7.52 28.38
C LYS A 256 1.61 8.48 28.98
N LEU A 257 0.59 7.95 29.64
CA LEU A 257 -0.45 8.72 30.32
C LEU A 257 0.03 9.32 31.64
N TYR A 258 1.03 8.70 32.29
CA TYR A 258 1.62 9.18 33.54
C TYR A 258 2.79 10.16 33.32
N LEU A 259 3.59 9.97 32.26
CA LEU A 259 4.77 10.82 32.01
C LEU A 259 4.38 12.23 31.56
N ASN A 260 3.22 12.41 30.93
CA ASN A 260 2.80 13.70 30.38
C ASN A 260 1.99 14.56 31.37
N THR A 261 1.48 13.99 32.47
CA THR A 261 0.82 14.77 33.54
C THR A 261 1.81 15.54 34.41
N ASN A 262 3.10 15.15 34.43
CA ASN A 262 4.15 15.88 35.12
C ASN A 262 4.72 17.08 34.32
N ASN A 263 4.43 17.18 33.02
CA ASN A 263 4.87 18.29 32.16
C ASN A 263 3.82 19.44 32.09
N LEU A 264 2.77 19.37 32.91
CA LEU A 264 1.73 20.39 33.01
C LEU A 264 1.74 21.12 34.38
N LYS A 265 2.90 21.13 35.06
CA LYS A 265 3.13 22.00 36.23
C LYS A 265 3.72 23.33 35.83
#